data_AF-A0A9W6F748-F1
#
_entry.id   AF-A0A9W6F748-F1
#
_cell.length_a   1.000
_cell.length_b   1.000
_cell.length_c   1.000
_cell.angle_alpha   90.00
_cell.angle_beta   90.00
_cell.angle_gamma   90.00
#
_symmetry.space_group_name_H-M   'P 1'
#
loop_
_entity.id
_entity.type
_entity.pdbx_description
1 polymer ?
#
loop_
_entity_poly.entity_id
_entity_poly.type
_entity_poly.pdbx_seq_one_letter_code
_entity_poly.pdbx_strand_id
1 'polypeptide(L)'
;MNSTGTQNLSLTMNTLDESMKRMEGYEVTRGPQTDAGIPNYQEGIFTYKGNRQAPWKSEQTHSYSHPKEYVGRILNGSIVHTGGNTEMAMTTHHTLERPQMPPGTIRGPTFTQPQYVPTEDPALDELHAVAHVISPSLPALLDACRAYHLHSPDGWITTAGFMTAAKRAGLQLSRAEFLALERALTKDLRGRINYLQLEQLVVAIAAGDGAAA
;
A
#
# COMPACT_ATOMS: atom_id res chain seq x y z
N MET A 1 23.51 -0.53 25.60
CA MET A 1 22.32 0.33 25.62
C MET A 1 22.03 0.76 24.19
N ASN A 2 21.23 -0.02 23.45
CA ASN A 2 20.80 0.33 22.10
C ASN A 2 19.36 0.82 22.18
N SER A 3 19.17 2.13 22.20
CA SER A 3 17.86 2.71 21.88
C SER A 3 17.69 2.61 20.37
N THR A 4 17.14 1.49 19.89
CA THR A 4 16.49 1.47 18.58
C THR A 4 15.30 2.43 18.71
N GLY A 5 15.47 3.64 18.18
CA GLY A 5 14.38 4.59 18.07
C GLY A 5 13.23 3.90 17.36
N THR A 6 12.15 3.67 18.08
CA THR A 6 10.82 3.54 17.52
C THR A 6 10.64 4.79 16.68
N GLN A 7 10.84 4.69 15.37
CA GLN A 7 10.25 5.69 14.48
C GLN A 7 8.75 5.55 14.74
N ASN A 8 8.20 6.50 15.49
CA ASN A 8 6.76 6.66 15.61
C ASN A 8 6.25 6.87 14.18
N LEU A 9 5.87 5.79 13.51
CA LEU A 9 5.04 5.79 12.32
C LEU A 9 3.65 6.27 12.78
N SER A 10 3.53 7.55 13.11
CA SER A 10 2.24 8.18 13.38
C SER A 10 1.59 8.42 12.03
N LEU A 11 0.98 7.37 11.49
CA LEU A 11 0.09 7.48 10.34
C LEU A 11 -1.25 7.98 10.85
N THR A 12 -1.72 9.11 10.31
CA THR A 12 -3.08 9.57 10.57
C THR A 12 -4.03 8.74 9.71
N MET A 13 -4.65 7.73 10.29
CA MET A 13 -5.54 6.79 9.61
C MET A 13 -7.01 7.07 9.96
N ASN A 14 -7.93 6.62 9.11
CA ASN A 14 -9.35 6.59 9.44
C ASN A 14 -9.66 5.46 10.43
N THR A 15 -10.88 5.46 10.95
CA THR A 15 -11.42 4.30 11.68
C THR A 15 -11.49 3.09 10.74
N LEU A 16 -11.35 1.89 11.32
CA LEU A 16 -11.42 0.63 10.56
C LEU A 16 -12.69 0.52 9.70
N ASP A 17 -13.85 0.84 10.28
CA ASP A 17 -15.14 0.73 9.57
C ASP A 17 -15.20 1.62 8.33
N GLU A 18 -14.71 2.88 8.43
CA GLU A 18 -14.70 3.79 7.29
C GLU A 18 -13.66 3.37 6.24
N SER A 19 -12.47 2.92 6.67
CA SER A 19 -11.47 2.39 5.75
C SER A 19 -12.00 1.17 4.99
N MET A 20 -12.64 0.21 5.67
CA MET A 20 -13.20 -0.98 5.02
C MET A 20 -14.31 -0.63 4.04
N LYS A 21 -15.22 0.27 4.42
CA LYS A 21 -16.28 0.77 3.55
C LYS A 21 -15.74 1.43 2.29
N ARG A 22 -14.70 2.26 2.41
CA ARG A 22 -14.03 2.87 1.24
C ARG A 22 -13.34 1.83 0.36
N MET A 23 -12.85 0.74 0.96
CA MET A 23 -12.14 -0.34 0.27
C MET A 23 -13.04 -1.41 -0.37
N GLU A 24 -14.37 -1.39 -0.17
CA GLU A 24 -15.32 -2.34 -0.79
C GLU A 24 -15.26 -2.34 -2.34
N GLY A 25 -14.88 -1.22 -2.96
CA GLY A 25 -14.71 -1.11 -4.42
C GLY A 25 -13.35 -1.55 -4.96
N TYR A 26 -12.36 -1.74 -4.09
CA TYR A 26 -10.95 -1.94 -4.44
C TYR A 26 -10.52 -3.41 -4.35
N GLU A 27 -9.28 -3.70 -4.75
CA GLU A 27 -8.77 -5.07 -4.87
C GLU A 27 -8.59 -5.79 -3.52
N VAL A 28 -8.48 -5.06 -2.41
CA VAL A 28 -8.25 -5.62 -1.06
C VAL A 28 -9.41 -6.50 -0.60
N THR A 29 -10.65 -6.11 -0.93
CA THR A 29 -11.87 -6.86 -0.57
C THR A 29 -12.29 -7.88 -1.64
N ARG A 30 -11.63 -7.87 -2.80
CA ARG A 30 -11.88 -8.86 -3.86
C ARG A 30 -11.19 -10.18 -3.53
N GLY A 31 -11.93 -11.28 -3.66
CA GLY A 31 -11.37 -12.62 -3.58
C GLY A 31 -10.49 -12.94 -4.80
N PRO A 32 -9.60 -13.95 -4.70
CA PRO A 32 -8.94 -14.53 -5.87
C PRO A 32 -9.97 -14.97 -6.92
N GLN A 33 -9.71 -14.66 -8.19
CA GLN A 33 -10.52 -15.21 -9.29
C GLN A 33 -10.01 -16.62 -9.60
N THR A 34 -10.46 -17.61 -8.83
CA THR A 34 -9.97 -19.00 -8.89
C THR A 34 -10.83 -19.94 -9.74
N ASP A 35 -11.98 -19.49 -10.22
CA ASP A 35 -12.95 -20.40 -10.83
C ASP A 35 -12.68 -20.55 -12.34
N ALA A 36 -12.01 -21.67 -12.66
CA ALA A 36 -11.47 -22.07 -13.96
C ALA A 36 -10.27 -21.21 -14.41
N GLY A 37 -9.06 -21.78 -14.30
CA GLY A 37 -7.81 -21.11 -14.65
C GLY A 37 -7.91 -20.26 -15.93
N ILE A 38 -7.48 -19.01 -15.84
CA ILE A 38 -7.63 -18.03 -16.90
C ILE A 38 -6.87 -18.54 -18.14
N PRO A 39 -7.54 -18.74 -19.29
CA PRO A 39 -6.89 -19.26 -20.49
C PRO A 39 -5.67 -18.44 -20.87
N ASN A 40 -4.55 -19.11 -21.14
CA ASN A 40 -3.26 -18.51 -21.53
C ASN A 40 -2.62 -17.57 -20.49
N TYR A 41 -3.10 -17.57 -19.24
CA TYR A 41 -2.49 -16.83 -18.15
C TYR A 41 -1.99 -17.80 -17.08
N GLN A 42 -0.69 -17.73 -16.78
CA GLN A 42 -0.11 -18.41 -15.63
C GLN A 42 0.15 -17.38 -14.54
N GLU A 43 -0.43 -17.62 -13.38
CA GLU A 43 -0.25 -16.76 -12.23
C GLU A 43 1.22 -16.73 -11.81
N GLY A 44 1.75 -15.52 -11.63
CA GLY A 44 3.13 -15.30 -11.24
C GLY A 44 3.33 -15.38 -9.72
N ILE A 45 4.22 -14.53 -9.19
CA ILE A 45 4.44 -14.40 -7.74
C ILE A 45 3.29 -13.69 -7.01
N PHE A 46 2.44 -12.95 -7.74
CA PHE A 46 1.28 -12.23 -7.20
C PHE A 46 0.00 -12.93 -7.60
N THR A 47 -0.95 -12.98 -6.68
CA THR A 47 -2.27 -13.55 -6.95
C THR A 47 -3.10 -12.62 -7.83
N TYR A 48 -3.82 -13.17 -8.79
CA TYR A 48 -4.71 -12.43 -9.68
C TYR A 48 -6.06 -12.18 -9.00
N LYS A 49 -6.35 -10.89 -8.76
CA LYS A 49 -7.61 -10.39 -8.19
C LYS A 49 -8.33 -9.41 -9.14
N GLY A 50 -8.06 -9.57 -10.44
CA GLY A 50 -8.49 -8.65 -11.50
C GLY A 50 -7.35 -7.79 -12.05
N ASN A 51 -7.66 -6.98 -13.05
CA ASN A 51 -6.76 -6.01 -13.63
C ASN A 51 -7.50 -4.75 -14.12
N ARG A 52 -6.75 -3.67 -14.30
CA ARG A 52 -7.17 -2.47 -15.03
C ARG A 52 -6.20 -2.10 -16.13
N GLN A 53 -6.63 -1.21 -17.02
CA GLN A 53 -5.75 -0.58 -18.01
C GLN A 53 -4.68 0.28 -17.34
N ALA A 54 -3.64 0.67 -18.09
CA ALA A 54 -2.66 1.62 -17.62
C ALA A 54 -3.31 3.01 -17.39
N PRO A 55 -2.98 3.74 -16.31
CA PRO A 55 -3.50 5.08 -16.09
C PRO A 55 -3.10 6.05 -17.20
N TRP A 56 -4.05 6.87 -17.66
CA TRP A 56 -3.79 7.90 -18.65
C TRP A 56 -3.45 9.19 -17.93
N LYS A 57 -2.15 9.50 -17.86
CA LYS A 57 -1.63 10.71 -17.25
C LYS A 57 -0.51 11.27 -18.12
N SER A 58 -0.60 12.54 -18.50
CA SER A 58 0.49 13.19 -19.21
C SER A 58 1.69 13.39 -18.30
N GLU A 59 2.89 13.19 -18.85
CA GLU A 59 4.18 13.39 -18.17
C GLU A 59 4.23 14.73 -17.42
N GLN A 60 3.81 15.82 -18.06
CA GLN A 60 3.76 17.15 -17.43
C GLN A 60 2.90 17.16 -16.15
N THR A 61 1.73 16.50 -16.16
CA THR A 61 0.82 16.46 -15.01
C THR A 61 1.35 15.54 -13.90
N HIS A 62 2.16 14.54 -14.25
CA HIS A 62 2.83 13.69 -13.27
C HIS A 62 3.99 14.44 -12.61
N SER A 63 4.91 14.97 -13.42
CA SER A 63 6.18 15.55 -12.97
C SER A 63 6.02 16.92 -12.33
N TYR A 64 5.04 17.72 -12.75
CA TYR A 64 4.73 19.02 -12.17
C TYR A 64 3.44 19.01 -11.34
N SER A 65 3.21 17.91 -10.62
CA SER A 65 2.18 17.87 -9.58
C SER A 65 2.46 18.91 -8.48
N HIS A 66 1.43 19.28 -7.71
CA HIS A 66 1.53 20.41 -6.77
C HIS A 66 2.65 20.19 -5.73
N PRO A 67 3.72 21.02 -5.69
CA PRO A 67 4.92 20.73 -4.91
C PRO A 67 4.65 20.54 -3.41
N LYS A 68 3.82 21.42 -2.83
CA LYS A 68 3.41 21.34 -1.42
C LYS A 68 2.66 20.04 -1.09
N GLU A 69 1.81 19.58 -2.00
CA GLU A 69 0.95 18.42 -1.74
C GLU A 69 1.72 17.12 -1.98
N TYR A 70 2.69 17.14 -2.89
CA TYR A 70 3.60 16.02 -3.08
C TYR A 70 4.48 15.78 -1.85
N VAL A 71 4.92 16.84 -1.15
CA VAL A 71 5.59 16.71 0.16
C VAL A 71 4.66 16.04 1.18
N GLY A 72 3.37 16.40 1.20
CA GLY A 72 2.38 15.71 2.02
C GLY A 72 2.34 14.20 1.75
N ARG A 73 2.35 13.78 0.49
CA ARG A 73 2.40 12.36 0.10
C ARG A 73 3.68 11.64 0.55
N ILE A 74 4.83 12.31 0.44
CA ILE A 74 6.13 11.76 0.91
C ILE A 74 6.07 11.49 2.41
N LEU A 75 5.65 12.49 3.20
CA LEU A 75 5.65 12.39 4.66
C LEU A 75 4.67 11.34 5.19
N ASN A 76 3.59 11.08 4.45
CA ASN A 76 2.56 10.10 4.84
C ASN A 76 2.75 8.72 4.18
N GLY A 77 3.80 8.52 3.38
CA GLY A 77 4.03 7.23 2.72
C GLY A 77 2.94 6.82 1.71
N SER A 78 2.23 7.78 1.10
CA SER A 78 1.07 7.53 0.21
C SER A 78 1.41 7.68 -1.28
N ILE A 79 2.66 7.42 -1.66
CA ILE A 79 3.11 7.51 -3.05
C ILE A 79 2.73 6.23 -3.80
N VAL A 80 1.60 6.26 -4.50
CA VAL A 80 1.11 5.13 -5.29
C VAL A 80 1.99 4.92 -6.53
N HIS A 81 2.39 3.68 -6.78
CA HIS A 81 3.08 3.32 -8.02
C HIS A 81 2.10 3.39 -9.21
N THR A 82 2.44 4.14 -10.27
CA THR A 82 1.55 4.42 -11.42
C THR A 82 1.19 3.20 -12.28
N GLY A 83 2.06 2.17 -12.31
CA GLY A 83 1.83 0.94 -13.09
C GLY A 83 1.31 -0.22 -12.25
N GLY A 84 1.18 -1.40 -12.86
CA GLY A 84 0.84 -2.65 -12.17
C GLY A 84 -0.61 -3.11 -12.34
N ASN A 85 -1.40 -2.38 -13.13
CA ASN A 85 -2.80 -2.69 -13.45
C ASN A 85 -3.72 -2.75 -12.22
N THR A 86 -3.40 -2.00 -11.16
CA THR A 86 -4.19 -1.92 -9.92
C THR A 86 -5.24 -0.82 -10.01
N GLU A 87 -6.35 -1.00 -9.30
CA GLU A 87 -7.41 0.02 -9.18
C GLU A 87 -6.87 1.27 -8.46
N MET A 88 -6.00 1.08 -7.45
CA MET A 88 -5.44 2.21 -6.71
C MET A 88 -4.58 3.13 -7.60
N ALA A 89 -3.81 2.55 -8.53
CA ALA A 89 -3.06 3.32 -9.51
C ALA A 89 -4.02 4.08 -10.43
N MET A 90 -5.10 3.45 -10.89
CA MET A 90 -6.11 4.10 -11.72
C MET A 90 -6.80 5.27 -11.01
N THR A 91 -7.27 5.09 -9.77
CA THR A 91 -7.95 6.14 -9.01
C THR A 91 -7.05 7.36 -8.80
N THR A 92 -5.77 7.16 -8.52
CA THR A 92 -4.86 8.25 -8.15
C THR A 92 -4.14 8.88 -9.34
N HIS A 93 -3.91 8.13 -10.42
CA HIS A 93 -3.12 8.60 -11.56
C HIS A 93 -3.96 8.94 -12.78
N HIS A 94 -5.09 8.27 -13.02
CA HIS A 94 -5.87 8.52 -14.22
C HIS A 94 -6.44 9.95 -14.20
N THR A 95 -6.20 10.71 -15.27
CA THR A 95 -6.65 12.10 -15.35
C THR A 95 -8.14 12.16 -15.69
N LEU A 96 -9.00 12.01 -14.67
CA LEU A 96 -10.45 12.18 -14.79
C LEU A 96 -10.85 13.65 -14.99
N GLU A 97 -10.16 14.56 -14.30
CA GLU A 97 -10.37 16.00 -14.39
C GLU A 97 -9.05 16.72 -14.71
N ARG A 98 -9.15 17.85 -15.44
CA ARG A 98 -8.09 18.85 -15.52
C ARG A 98 -8.64 20.14 -14.89
N PRO A 99 -8.07 20.65 -13.78
CA PRO A 99 -6.82 20.25 -13.11
C PRO A 99 -6.95 19.01 -12.21
N GLN A 100 -5.83 18.29 -11.99
CA GLN A 100 -5.78 17.15 -11.08
C GLN A 100 -5.37 17.62 -9.66
N MET A 101 -6.34 17.66 -8.76
CA MET A 101 -6.18 18.13 -7.38
C MET A 101 -5.90 16.95 -6.41
N PRO A 102 -5.26 17.18 -5.25
CA PRO A 102 -5.07 16.13 -4.26
C PRO A 102 -6.41 15.73 -3.58
N PRO A 103 -6.48 14.54 -2.96
CA PRO A 103 -7.56 14.20 -2.04
C PRO A 103 -7.61 15.19 -0.87
N GLY A 104 -8.81 15.54 -0.43
CA GLY A 104 -9.04 16.55 0.62
C GLY A 104 -9.14 18.00 0.14
N THR A 105 -9.21 18.22 -1.17
CA THR A 105 -9.37 19.56 -1.74
C THR A 105 -10.72 20.19 -1.39
N ILE A 106 -10.70 21.36 -0.75
CA ILE A 106 -11.89 22.12 -0.41
C ILE A 106 -12.34 22.93 -1.63
N ARG A 107 -13.59 22.74 -2.05
CA ARG A 107 -14.23 23.48 -3.16
C ARG A 107 -15.41 24.29 -2.61
N GLY A 108 -15.28 25.61 -2.62
CA GLY A 108 -16.38 26.54 -2.32
C GLY A 108 -16.99 27.11 -3.61
N PRO A 109 -18.11 27.86 -3.52
CA PRO A 109 -18.77 28.43 -4.71
C PRO A 109 -17.87 29.34 -5.56
N THR A 110 -16.90 30.00 -4.92
CA THR A 110 -16.04 31.02 -5.56
C THR A 110 -14.55 30.84 -5.26
N PHE A 111 -14.15 29.76 -4.58
CA PHE A 111 -12.74 29.49 -4.29
C PHE A 111 -12.44 27.99 -4.33
N THR A 112 -11.19 27.65 -4.58
CA THR A 112 -10.70 26.27 -4.46
C THR A 112 -9.36 26.29 -3.75
N GLN A 113 -9.23 25.45 -2.72
CA GLN A 113 -8.02 25.30 -1.94
C GLN A 113 -7.55 23.85 -2.02
N PRO A 114 -6.60 23.53 -2.94
CA PRO A 114 -5.98 22.22 -2.96
C PRO A 114 -5.16 22.04 -1.68
N GLN A 115 -5.46 20.97 -0.96
CA GLN A 115 -4.71 20.53 0.21
C GLN A 115 -4.78 19.02 0.30
N TYR A 116 -3.64 18.38 0.52
CA TYR A 116 -3.54 16.97 0.80
C TYR A 116 -3.97 16.72 2.25
N VAL A 117 -5.06 15.96 2.42
CA VAL A 117 -5.54 15.54 3.74
C VAL A 117 -5.35 14.02 3.85
N PRO A 118 -4.50 13.53 4.77
CA PRO A 118 -4.20 12.09 4.89
C PRO A 118 -5.46 11.22 5.04
N THR A 119 -6.40 11.62 5.90
CA THR A 119 -7.66 10.88 6.14
C THR A 119 -8.62 10.89 4.95
N GLU A 120 -8.39 11.73 3.95
CA GLU A 120 -9.17 11.74 2.70
C GLU A 120 -8.46 10.97 1.56
N ASP A 121 -7.22 10.50 1.76
CA ASP A 121 -6.50 9.71 0.76
C ASP A 121 -6.82 8.20 0.89
N PRO A 122 -7.51 7.59 -0.09
CA PRO A 122 -7.83 6.16 -0.06
C PRO A 122 -6.59 5.26 -0.09
N ALA A 123 -5.40 5.77 -0.44
CA ALA A 123 -4.15 5.00 -0.37
C ALA A 123 -3.75 4.62 1.06
N LEU A 124 -4.15 5.41 2.07
CA LEU A 124 -3.94 5.08 3.48
C LEU A 124 -5.01 4.11 4.00
N ASP A 125 -6.25 4.24 3.54
CA ASP A 125 -7.31 3.26 3.80
C ASP A 125 -6.97 1.88 3.22
N GLU A 126 -6.31 1.83 2.05
CA GLU A 126 -5.83 0.58 1.45
C GLU A 126 -4.74 -0.07 2.32
N LEU A 127 -3.78 0.70 2.82
CA LEU A 127 -2.78 0.18 3.76
C LEU A 127 -3.47 -0.34 5.03
N HIS A 128 -4.48 0.37 5.53
CA HIS A 128 -5.24 -0.03 6.71
C HIS A 128 -5.88 -1.41 6.52
N ALA A 129 -6.67 -1.56 5.46
CA ALA A 129 -7.38 -2.80 5.17
C ALA A 129 -6.41 -3.97 4.95
N VAL A 130 -5.31 -3.74 4.23
CA VAL A 130 -4.30 -4.79 3.99
C VAL A 130 -3.59 -5.19 5.28
N ALA A 131 -3.27 -4.25 6.17
CA ALA A 131 -2.65 -4.55 7.46
C ALA A 131 -3.53 -5.50 8.29
N HIS A 132 -4.85 -5.29 8.29
CA HIS A 132 -5.81 -6.18 8.95
C HIS A 132 -5.92 -7.55 8.28
N VAL A 133 -5.83 -7.62 6.96
CA VAL A 133 -5.80 -8.91 6.22
C VAL A 133 -4.57 -9.73 6.59
N ILE A 134 -3.39 -9.10 6.74
CA ILE A 134 -2.15 -9.84 7.01
C ILE A 134 -1.88 -10.09 8.49
N SER A 135 -2.44 -9.27 9.38
CA SER A 135 -2.18 -9.32 10.83
C SER A 135 -2.34 -10.72 11.45
N PRO A 136 -3.41 -11.50 11.16
CA PRO A 136 -3.57 -12.86 11.70
C PRO A 136 -2.49 -13.84 11.26
N SER A 137 -1.88 -13.62 10.09
CA SER A 137 -0.86 -14.48 9.50
C SER A 137 0.56 -13.93 9.69
N LEU A 138 0.72 -12.81 10.39
CA LEU A 138 2.01 -12.14 10.58
C LEU A 138 3.06 -13.08 11.22
N PRO A 139 2.76 -13.87 12.27
CA PRO A 139 3.76 -14.80 12.83
C PRO A 139 4.27 -15.82 11.80
N ALA A 140 3.36 -16.43 11.03
CA ALA A 140 3.72 -17.42 10.00
C ALA A 140 4.53 -16.78 8.86
N LEU A 141 4.19 -15.54 8.46
CA LEU A 141 4.94 -14.77 7.47
C LEU A 141 6.38 -14.49 7.94
N LEU A 142 6.55 -14.07 9.20
CA LEU A 142 7.88 -13.76 9.75
C LEU A 142 8.76 -14.99 9.84
N ASP A 143 8.21 -16.13 10.24
CA ASP A 143 8.95 -17.39 10.27
C ASP A 143 9.35 -17.85 8.87
N ALA A 144 8.47 -17.69 7.87
CA ALA A 144 8.79 -17.95 6.48
C ALA A 144 9.89 -17.01 5.94
N CYS A 145 9.86 -15.73 6.30
CA CYS A 145 10.89 -14.74 5.95
C CYS A 145 12.26 -15.09 6.58
N ARG A 146 12.28 -15.48 7.85
CA ARG A 146 13.51 -15.93 8.54
C ARG A 146 14.08 -17.19 7.91
N ALA A 147 13.21 -18.11 7.47
CA ALA A 147 13.62 -19.36 6.82
C ALA A 147 14.04 -19.21 5.35
N TYR A 148 13.92 -18.02 4.74
CA TYR A 148 14.25 -17.78 3.33
C TYR A 148 15.77 -17.75 3.04
N HIS A 149 16.62 -17.88 4.07
CA HIS A 149 18.09 -17.82 3.97
C HIS A 149 18.59 -16.60 3.19
N LEU A 150 18.31 -15.41 3.73
CA LEU A 150 18.83 -14.17 3.16
C LEU A 150 20.36 -14.15 3.22
N HIS A 151 20.99 -13.62 2.17
CA HIS A 151 22.44 -13.38 2.16
C HIS A 151 22.90 -12.40 3.26
N SER A 152 21.99 -11.61 3.81
CA SER A 152 22.24 -10.61 4.85
C SER A 152 21.30 -10.86 6.04
N PRO A 153 21.81 -10.95 7.28
CA PRO A 153 21.02 -11.31 8.46
C PRO A 153 20.20 -10.15 9.04
N ASP A 154 20.26 -8.97 8.43
CA ASP A 154 19.72 -7.69 8.91
C ASP A 154 18.27 -7.41 8.49
N GLY A 155 17.59 -8.40 7.92
CA GLY A 155 16.16 -8.34 7.62
C GLY A 155 15.81 -7.78 6.23
N TRP A 156 16.80 -7.41 5.40
CA TRP A 156 16.55 -6.89 4.06
C TRP A 156 16.25 -8.01 3.06
N ILE A 157 15.02 -8.02 2.55
CA ILE A 157 14.50 -9.01 1.62
C ILE A 157 14.08 -8.36 0.30
N THR A 158 14.27 -9.06 -0.82
CA THR A 158 13.78 -8.59 -2.12
C THR A 158 12.27 -8.81 -2.22
N THR A 159 11.59 -8.07 -3.10
CA THR A 159 10.17 -8.27 -3.41
C THR A 159 9.84 -9.73 -3.73
N ALA A 160 10.63 -10.37 -4.60
CA ALA A 160 10.42 -11.77 -4.98
C ALA A 160 10.60 -12.74 -3.80
N GLY A 161 11.60 -12.48 -2.94
CA GLY A 161 11.82 -13.30 -1.75
C GLY A 161 10.68 -13.17 -0.74
N PHE A 162 10.21 -11.94 -0.53
CA PHE A 162 9.08 -11.67 0.36
C PHE A 162 7.80 -12.34 -0.13
N MET A 163 7.48 -12.23 -1.43
CA MET A 163 6.30 -12.86 -2.01
C MET A 163 6.37 -14.40 -1.96
N THR A 164 7.56 -14.98 -2.11
CA THR A 164 7.77 -16.42 -1.95
C THR A 164 7.54 -16.85 -0.49
N ALA A 165 8.03 -16.08 0.48
CA ALA A 165 7.79 -16.31 1.90
C ALA A 165 6.30 -16.16 2.26
N ALA A 166 5.61 -15.15 1.73
CA ALA A 166 4.17 -14.96 1.91
C ALA A 166 3.38 -16.16 1.41
N LYS A 167 3.66 -16.66 0.20
CA LYS A 167 3.02 -17.87 -0.33
C LYS A 167 3.29 -19.10 0.54
N ARG A 168 4.50 -19.25 1.07
CA ARG A 168 4.87 -20.33 2.00
C ARG A 168 4.11 -20.24 3.33
N ALA A 169 3.80 -19.03 3.79
CA ALA A 169 2.99 -18.77 4.96
C ALA A 169 1.47 -18.89 4.71
N GLY A 170 1.05 -19.29 3.50
CA GLY A 170 -0.37 -19.41 3.14
C GLY A 170 -1.03 -18.08 2.75
N LEU A 171 -0.27 -16.99 2.67
CA LEU A 171 -0.77 -15.68 2.24
C LEU A 171 -0.71 -15.54 0.72
N GLN A 172 -1.84 -15.17 0.13
CA GLN A 172 -1.99 -14.88 -1.29
C GLN A 172 -2.20 -13.39 -1.50
N LEU A 173 -1.10 -12.66 -1.67
CA LEU A 173 -1.13 -11.22 -1.90
C LEU A 173 -1.17 -10.92 -3.40
N SER A 174 -2.14 -10.11 -3.79
CA SER A 174 -2.15 -9.45 -5.09
C SER A 174 -1.11 -8.35 -5.16
N ARG A 175 -0.91 -7.81 -6.36
CA ARG A 175 0.02 -6.69 -6.56
C ARG A 175 -0.41 -5.44 -5.80
N ALA A 176 -1.72 -5.15 -5.73
CA ALA A 176 -2.23 -4.00 -4.99
C ALA A 176 -1.94 -4.10 -3.49
N GLU A 177 -2.24 -5.25 -2.90
CA GLU A 177 -2.01 -5.51 -1.48
C GLU A 177 -0.52 -5.44 -1.13
N PHE A 178 0.35 -6.05 -1.95
CA PHE A 178 1.79 -5.93 -1.75
C PHE A 178 2.27 -4.48 -1.88
N LEU A 179 1.86 -3.75 -2.93
CA LEU A 179 2.26 -2.36 -3.12
C LEU A 179 1.76 -1.47 -1.99
N ALA A 180 0.58 -1.71 -1.42
CA ALA A 180 0.08 -0.97 -0.27
C ALA A 180 1.02 -1.06 0.93
N LEU A 181 1.47 -2.27 1.27
CA LEU A 181 2.46 -2.50 2.33
C LEU A 181 3.81 -1.87 1.97
N GLU A 182 4.28 -2.10 0.74
CA GLU A 182 5.60 -1.67 0.28
C GLU A 182 5.77 -0.15 0.30
N ARG A 183 4.70 0.61 0.06
CA ARG A 183 4.71 2.09 0.07
C ARG A 183 5.07 2.70 1.43
N ALA A 184 4.65 2.05 2.52
CA ALA A 184 4.90 2.53 3.87
C ALA A 184 6.29 2.12 4.41
N LEU A 185 6.99 1.22 3.72
CA LEU A 185 8.31 0.76 4.11
C LEU A 185 9.41 1.60 3.47
N THR A 186 10.52 1.75 4.18
CA THR A 186 11.71 2.35 3.58
C THR A 186 12.44 1.29 2.75
N LYS A 187 12.90 1.71 1.58
CA LYS A 187 13.66 0.86 0.67
C LYS A 187 15.13 1.24 0.71
N ASP A 188 16.00 0.24 0.64
CA ASP A 188 17.44 0.49 0.50
C ASP A 188 17.82 0.84 -0.95
N LEU A 189 19.12 1.07 -1.19
CA LEU A 189 19.66 1.39 -2.52
C LEU A 189 19.41 0.30 -3.58
N ARG A 190 19.05 -0.92 -3.16
CA ARG A 190 18.74 -2.05 -4.04
C ARG A 190 17.24 -2.30 -4.16
N GLY A 191 16.40 -1.43 -3.61
CA GLY A 191 14.95 -1.59 -3.61
C GLY A 191 14.47 -2.75 -2.73
N ARG A 192 15.29 -3.23 -1.78
CA ARG A 192 14.87 -4.24 -0.80
C ARG A 192 14.03 -3.58 0.28
N ILE A 193 13.12 -4.35 0.87
CA ILE A 193 12.33 -3.96 2.04
C ILE A 193 12.84 -4.66 3.29
N ASN A 194 12.59 -4.08 4.46
CA ASN A 194 12.92 -4.72 5.73
C ASN A 194 11.66 -5.36 6.34
N TYR A 195 11.62 -6.69 6.44
CA TYR A 195 10.43 -7.39 6.95
C TYR A 195 10.23 -7.21 8.46
N LEU A 196 11.27 -6.80 9.20
CA LEU A 196 11.15 -6.43 10.62
C LEU A 196 10.46 -5.07 10.78
N GLN A 197 10.67 -4.15 9.83
CA GLN A 197 9.92 -2.88 9.79
C GLN A 197 8.45 -3.13 9.44
N LEU A 198 8.17 -4.09 8.55
CA LEU A 198 6.79 -4.50 8.24
C LEU A 198 6.05 -5.00 9.48
N GLU A 199 6.69 -5.84 10.31
CA GLU A 199 6.13 -6.29 11.59
C GLU A 199 5.73 -5.11 12.47
N GLN A 200 6.66 -4.16 12.66
CA GLN A 200 6.41 -2.96 13.45
C GLN A 200 5.25 -2.12 12.90
N LEU A 201 5.17 -1.96 11.58
CA LEU A 201 4.11 -1.22 10.91
C LEU A 201 2.73 -1.86 11.15
N VAL A 202 2.61 -3.17 10.92
CA VAL A 202 1.33 -3.89 11.06
C VAL A 202 0.85 -3.87 12.50
N VAL A 203 1.76 -4.09 13.44
CA VAL A 203 1.46 -4.01 14.88
C VAL A 203 1.04 -2.59 15.28
N ALA A 204 1.70 -1.57 14.74
CA ALA A 204 1.36 -0.17 15.02
C ALA A 204 -0.04 0.21 14.51
N ILE A 205 -0.42 -0.27 13.31
CA ILE A 205 -1.77 -0.04 12.75
C ILE A 205 -2.82 -0.69 13.64
N ALA A 206 -2.66 -1.97 13.99
CA ALA A 206 -3.60 -2.67 14.87
C ALA A 206 -3.69 -2.03 16.28
N ALA A 207 -2.58 -1.52 16.80
CA ALA A 207 -2.57 -0.79 18.08
C ALA A 207 -3.24 0.58 17.99
N GLY A 208 -3.13 1.27 16.85
CA GLY A 208 -3.79 2.55 16.58
C GLY A 208 -5.31 2.45 16.66
N ASP A 209 -5.88 1.36 16.14
CA ASP A 209 -7.33 1.11 16.24
C ASP A 209 -7.79 0.91 17.69
N GLY A 210 -7.00 0.17 18.49
CA GLY A 210 -7.30 -0.04 19.91
C GLY A 210 -7.24 1.24 20.75
N ALA A 211 -6.56 2.30 20.27
CA ALA A 211 -6.51 3.61 20.90
C ALA A 211 -7.60 4.57 20.39
N ALA A 212 -8.20 4.29 19.23
CA ALA A 212 -9.25 5.09 18.61
C ALA A 212 -10.68 4.59 18.91
N ALA A 213 -10.82 3.39 19.51
CA ALA A 213 -12.07 2.79 20.00
C ALA A 213 -12.42 3.25 21.42
#